data_AF-A0A2D4HU43-F1
#
_entry.id   AF-A0A2D4HU43-F1
#
_cell.length_a   1.000
_cell.length_b   1.000
_cell.length_c   1.000
_cell.angle_alpha   90.00
_cell.angle_beta   90.00
_cell.angle_gamma   90.00
#
_symmetry.space_group_name_H-M   'P 1'
#
loop_
_entity.id
_entity.type
_entity.pdbx_description
1 polymer ?
#
loop_
_entity_poly.entity_id
_entity_poly.type
_entity_poly.pdbx_seq_one_letter_code
_entity_poly.pdbx_strand_id
1 'polypeptide(L)'
;MRAYLRTYLVVIRAVKCAHFSALIASAESCPAALFRVTRSLLKVEVAGEPLQGRAEEFVQFLSDKIAQIQMDLDSDWAGPVEVPGAGLSHVIWSEFEPVTPEEVDKAMGAMNATTCLLDPCPSWLVSISREVTRGWLQAVVNAS
;
A
#
# COMPACT_ATOMS: atom_id res chain seq x y z
N MET A 1 11.26 -48.00 6.89
CA MET A 1 9.91 -47.57 6.48
C MET A 1 9.63 -46.07 6.73
N ARG A 2 9.72 -45.55 7.96
CA ARG A 2 9.44 -44.13 8.27
C ARG A 2 10.33 -43.10 7.53
N ALA A 3 11.62 -43.40 7.33
CA ALA A 3 12.55 -42.51 6.60
C ALA A 3 12.23 -42.40 5.10
N TYR A 4 11.80 -43.50 4.48
CA TYR A 4 11.36 -43.52 3.07
C TYR A 4 10.10 -42.70 2.85
N LEU A 5 9.11 -42.80 3.74
CA LEU A 5 7.90 -41.98 3.71
C LEU A 5 8.21 -40.48 3.80
N ARG A 6 9.13 -40.07 4.69
CA ARG A 6 9.54 -38.67 4.80
C ARG A 6 10.20 -38.16 3.53
N THR A 7 11.13 -38.94 2.97
CA THR A 7 11.82 -38.60 1.72
C THR A 7 10.84 -38.47 0.57
N TYR A 8 9.91 -39.41 0.45
CA TYR A 8 8.85 -39.38 -0.55
C TYR A 8 7.98 -38.12 -0.44
N LEU A 9 7.55 -37.74 0.77
CA LEU A 9 6.75 -36.53 0.99
C LEU A 9 7.51 -35.25 0.64
N VAL A 10 8.81 -35.19 0.93
CA VAL A 10 9.66 -34.05 0.55
C VAL A 10 9.75 -33.92 -0.97
N VAL A 11 9.96 -35.04 -1.68
CA VAL A 11 10.02 -35.05 -3.15
C VAL A 11 8.69 -34.60 -3.76
N ILE A 12 7.57 -35.13 -3.27
CA ILE A 12 6.24 -34.72 -3.73
C ILE A 12 6.00 -33.23 -3.48
N ARG A 13 6.39 -32.71 -2.32
CA ARG A 13 6.28 -31.27 -2.03
C ARG A 13 7.10 -30.45 -3.01
N ALA A 14 8.37 -30.83 -3.23
CA ALA A 14 9.26 -30.12 -4.14
C ALA A 14 8.72 -30.10 -5.58
N VAL A 15 8.25 -31.24 -6.07
CA VAL A 15 7.66 -31.36 -7.42
C VAL A 15 6.40 -30.50 -7.55
N LYS A 16 5.51 -30.53 -6.54
CA LYS A 16 4.29 -29.70 -6.54
C LYS A 16 4.61 -28.21 -6.50
N CYS A 17 5.56 -27.80 -5.66
CA CYS A 17 6.02 -26.41 -5.61
C CYS A 17 6.59 -25.96 -6.97
N ALA A 18 7.50 -26.75 -7.56
CA ALA A 18 8.07 -26.44 -8.87
C ALA A 18 7.00 -26.32 -9.97
N HIS A 19 6.03 -27.23 -9.98
CA HIS A 19 4.93 -27.21 -10.94
C HIS A 19 4.06 -25.95 -10.83
N PHE A 20 3.62 -25.58 -9.62
CA PHE A 20 2.79 -24.40 -9.42
C PHE A 20 3.56 -23.09 -9.66
N SER A 21 4.82 -23.02 -9.24
CA SER A 21 5.69 -21.88 -9.53
C SER A 21 5.86 -21.69 -11.05
N ALA A 22 6.06 -22.76 -11.82
CA ALA A 22 6.15 -22.69 -13.27
C ALA A 22 4.84 -22.22 -13.93
N LEU A 23 3.69 -22.70 -13.45
CA LEU A 23 2.39 -22.26 -13.95
C LEU A 23 2.14 -20.76 -13.71
N ILE A 24 2.50 -20.26 -12.52
CA ILE A 24 2.35 -18.84 -12.18
C ILE A 24 3.30 -17.98 -13.03
N ALA A 25 4.58 -18.36 -13.10
CA ALA A 25 5.59 -17.66 -13.90
C ALA A 25 5.23 -17.60 -15.39
N SER A 26 4.60 -18.66 -15.93
CA SER A 26 4.16 -18.68 -17.34
C SER A 26 3.09 -17.64 -17.69
N ALA A 27 2.43 -17.07 -16.67
CA ALA A 27 1.32 -16.13 -16.83
C ALA A 27 1.64 -14.73 -16.27
N GLU A 28 2.84 -14.50 -15.75
CA GLU A 28 3.23 -13.28 -15.02
C GLU A 28 3.05 -12.00 -15.84
N SER A 29 3.31 -12.07 -17.15
CA SER A 29 3.21 -10.92 -18.06
C SER A 29 1.78 -10.61 -18.55
N CYS A 30 0.78 -11.41 -18.17
CA CYS A 30 -0.61 -11.23 -18.61
C CYS A 30 -1.56 -11.34 -17.41
N PRO A 31 -2.06 -10.20 -16.89
CA PRO A 31 -2.94 -10.19 -15.72
C PRO A 31 -4.12 -11.16 -15.83
N ALA A 32 -4.87 -11.21 -16.94
CA ALA A 32 -5.97 -12.17 -17.08
C ALA A 32 -5.50 -13.64 -17.06
N ALA A 33 -4.35 -13.96 -17.64
CA ALA A 33 -3.79 -15.31 -17.57
C ALA A 33 -3.41 -15.68 -16.14
N LEU A 34 -2.79 -14.76 -15.40
CA LEU A 34 -2.41 -14.94 -14.00
C LEU A 34 -3.65 -15.17 -13.11
N PHE A 35 -4.71 -14.39 -13.32
CA PHE A 35 -5.99 -14.57 -12.62
C PHE A 35 -6.61 -15.94 -12.92
N ARG A 36 -6.61 -16.40 -14.18
CA ARG A 36 -7.12 -17.73 -14.54
C ARG A 36 -6.32 -18.86 -13.91
N VAL A 37 -4.99 -18.78 -13.93
CA VAL A 37 -4.10 -19.78 -13.31
C VAL A 37 -4.34 -19.82 -11.80
N THR A 38 -4.33 -18.67 -11.14
CA THR A 38 -4.55 -18.58 -9.68
C THR A 38 -5.93 -19.10 -9.28
N ARG A 39 -6.98 -18.75 -10.02
CA ARG A 39 -8.34 -19.27 -9.80
C ARG A 39 -8.41 -20.79 -9.96
N SER A 40 -7.76 -21.34 -10.98
CA SER A 40 -7.74 -22.79 -11.24
C SER A 40 -7.04 -23.57 -10.12
N LEU A 41 -6.00 -22.97 -9.52
CA LEU A 41 -5.28 -23.56 -8.39
C LEU A 41 -6.09 -23.54 -7.08
N LEU A 42 -6.91 -22.51 -6.88
CA LEU A 42 -7.65 -22.30 -5.63
C LEU A 42 -8.97 -23.08 -5.52
N LYS A 43 -9.35 -23.89 -6.53
CA LYS A 43 -10.61 -24.67 -6.57
C LYS A 43 -11.81 -23.89 -6.00
N VAL A 44 -11.97 -22.67 -6.47
CA VAL A 44 -13.15 -21.87 -6.15
C VAL A 44 -14.21 -22.20 -7.20
N GLU A 45 -15.14 -23.09 -6.86
CA GLU A 45 -16.38 -23.28 -7.63
C GLU A 45 -17.17 -21.98 -7.55
N VAL A 46 -17.01 -21.13 -8.56
CA VAL A 46 -17.86 -19.96 -8.76
C VAL A 46 -18.50 -20.12 -10.12
N ALA A 47 -19.79 -20.44 -10.08
CA ALA A 47 -20.71 -20.15 -11.18
C ALA A 47 -20.69 -18.64 -11.39
N GLY A 48 -20.03 -18.20 -12.46
CA GLY A 48 -19.90 -16.78 -12.78
C GLY A 48 -19.07 -16.63 -14.05
N GLU A 49 -19.64 -15.90 -15.01
CA GLU A 49 -19.19 -15.75 -16.39
C GLU A 49 -17.68 -15.51 -16.55
N PRO A 50 -17.06 -15.93 -17.67
CA PRO A 50 -15.65 -15.68 -17.91
C PRO A 50 -15.41 -14.17 -18.01
N LEU A 51 -14.75 -13.59 -17.00
CA LEU A 51 -14.33 -12.17 -16.96
C LEU A 51 -13.18 -11.86 -17.94
N GLN A 52 -13.12 -12.56 -19.08
CA GLN A 52 -12.04 -12.43 -20.05
C GLN A 52 -12.16 -11.07 -20.75
N GLY A 53 -11.14 -10.21 -20.63
CA GLY A 53 -11.08 -8.88 -21.25
C GLY A 53 -11.20 -7.70 -20.28
N ARG A 54 -11.85 -7.85 -19.12
CA ARG A 54 -12.04 -6.72 -18.18
C ARG A 54 -10.77 -6.25 -17.48
N ALA A 55 -9.80 -7.14 -17.25
CA ALA A 55 -8.61 -6.81 -16.48
C ALA A 55 -7.67 -5.91 -17.30
N GLU A 56 -7.44 -6.25 -18.56
CA GLU A 56 -6.60 -5.47 -19.47
C GLU A 56 -7.23 -4.11 -19.76
N GLU A 57 -8.54 -4.07 -20.02
CA GLU A 57 -9.31 -2.82 -20.19
C GLU A 57 -9.22 -1.93 -18.94
N PHE A 58 -9.31 -2.52 -17.75
CA PHE A 58 -9.21 -1.79 -16.50
C PHE A 58 -7.80 -1.22 -16.27
N VAL A 59 -6.75 -2.00 -16.56
CA VAL A 59 -5.35 -1.55 -16.45
C VAL A 59 -5.08 -0.40 -17.42
N GLN A 60 -5.57 -0.51 -18.66
CA GLN A 60 -5.43 0.57 -19.64
C GLN A 60 -6.18 1.83 -19.19
N PHE A 61 -7.44 1.69 -18.79
CA PHE A 61 -8.25 2.81 -18.29
C PHE A 61 -7.59 3.54 -17.09
N LEU A 62 -7.05 2.79 -16.13
CA LEU A 62 -6.34 3.38 -14.99
C LEU A 62 -5.09 4.14 -15.44
N SER A 63 -4.31 3.56 -16.36
CA SER A 63 -3.08 4.18 -16.87
C SER A 63 -3.38 5.49 -17.59
N ASP A 64 -4.41 5.49 -18.45
CA ASP A 64 -4.85 6.68 -19.18
C ASP A 64 -5.31 7.79 -18.23
N LYS A 65 -6.05 7.42 -17.16
CA LYS A 65 -6.54 8.37 -16.17
C LYS A 65 -5.43 9.00 -15.34
N ILE A 66 -4.38 8.23 -14.99
CA ILE A 66 -3.19 8.75 -14.31
C ILE A 66 -2.45 9.74 -15.21
N ALA A 67 -2.24 9.38 -16.48
CA ALA A 67 -1.58 10.26 -17.44
C ALA A 67 -2.35 11.56 -17.67
N GLN A 68 -3.68 11.50 -17.72
CA GLN A 68 -4.53 12.69 -17.82
C GLN A 68 -4.35 13.62 -16.62
N ILE A 69 -4.39 13.10 -15.40
CA ILE A 69 -4.20 13.90 -14.18
C ILE A 69 -2.83 14.60 -14.18
N GLN A 70 -1.78 13.88 -14.59
CA GLN A 70 -0.42 14.44 -14.68
C GLN A 70 -0.34 15.57 -15.72
N MET A 71 -0.94 15.39 -16.90
CA MET A 71 -0.99 16.44 -17.92
C MET A 71 -1.78 17.67 -17.47
N ASP A 72 -2.92 17.48 -16.79
CA ASP A 72 -3.73 18.58 -16.28
C ASP A 72 -2.95 19.41 -15.25
N LEU A 73 -2.25 18.74 -14.32
CA LEU A 73 -1.35 19.37 -13.33
C LEU A 73 -0.22 20.17 -13.97
N ASP A 74 0.41 19.63 -15.02
CA ASP A 74 1.51 20.30 -15.72
C ASP A 74 1.02 21.47 -16.59
N SER A 75 -0.25 21.47 -17.03
CA SER A 75 -0.82 22.53 -17.87
C SER A 75 -1.27 23.77 -17.08
N ASP A 76 -1.68 23.60 -15.83
CA ASP A 76 -2.24 24.69 -15.00
C ASP A 76 -1.15 25.62 -14.41
N TRP A 77 0.14 25.24 -14.55
CA TRP A 77 1.27 26.03 -14.05
C TRP A 77 1.79 27.10 -15.03
N ALA A 78 1.23 27.20 -16.24
CA ALA A 78 1.68 28.12 -17.28
C ALA A 78 0.98 29.50 -17.23
N GLY A 79 1.12 30.25 -16.13
CA GLY A 79 0.82 31.69 -16.13
C GLY A 79 0.53 32.28 -14.75
N PRO A 80 1.21 33.37 -14.33
CA PRO A 80 0.86 34.08 -13.10
C PRO A 80 -0.41 34.89 -13.35
N VAL A 81 -1.56 34.35 -12.94
CA VAL A 81 -2.81 35.10 -12.90
C VAL A 81 -2.82 35.90 -11.60
N GLU A 82 -2.49 37.18 -11.72
CA GLU A 82 -2.67 38.21 -10.69
C GLU A 82 -4.17 38.30 -10.32
N VAL A 83 -4.58 37.56 -9.29
CA VAL A 83 -5.90 37.71 -8.66
C VAL A 83 -5.74 38.64 -7.45
N PRO A 84 -6.41 39.82 -7.43
CA PRO A 84 -6.36 40.71 -6.29
C PRO A 84 -7.29 40.20 -5.17
N GLY A 85 -6.72 39.95 -3.99
CA GLY A 85 -7.45 40.13 -2.73
C GLY A 85 -8.20 38.93 -2.16
N ALA A 86 -7.49 37.84 -1.90
CA ALA A 86 -7.51 37.15 -0.61
C ALA A 86 -6.21 36.36 -0.60
N GLY A 87 -5.22 36.84 0.15
CA GLY A 87 -3.89 36.24 0.18
C GLY A 87 -4.00 34.75 0.43
N LEU A 88 -3.92 33.96 -0.65
CA LEU A 88 -3.34 32.65 -0.60
C LEU A 88 -1.89 32.94 -0.23
N SER A 89 -1.65 33.09 1.08
CA SER A 89 -0.30 32.93 1.60
C SER A 89 0.14 31.62 0.99
N HIS A 90 1.11 31.69 0.08
CA HIS A 90 2.04 30.60 -0.09
C HIS A 90 2.40 30.24 1.35
N VAL A 91 1.81 29.18 1.89
CA VAL A 91 2.22 28.66 3.20
C VAL A 91 3.60 28.14 2.86
N ILE A 92 4.60 29.00 3.07
CA ILE A 92 5.97 28.65 2.86
C ILE A 92 6.20 27.61 3.96
N TRP A 93 6.26 26.34 3.56
CA TRP A 93 6.46 25.21 4.46
C TRP A 93 7.76 25.30 5.27
N SER A 94 8.59 26.34 5.05
CA SER A 94 9.77 26.65 5.86
C SER A 94 9.48 27.47 7.12
N GLU A 95 8.24 27.89 7.36
CA GLU A 95 7.87 28.70 8.55
C GLU A 95 7.35 27.86 9.72
N PHE A 96 7.33 26.54 9.61
CA PHE A 96 6.95 25.70 10.74
C PHE A 96 8.05 25.71 11.81
N GLU A 97 7.66 26.12 13.02
CA GLU A 97 8.53 25.99 14.18
C GLU A 97 8.75 24.50 14.47
N PRO A 98 9.99 24.05 14.72
CA PRO A 98 10.27 22.68 15.10
C PRO A 98 9.43 22.25 16.30
N VAL A 99 8.79 21.10 16.20
CA VAL A 99 8.02 20.53 17.29
C VAL A 99 8.92 20.21 18.47
N THR A 100 8.50 20.68 19.65
CA THR A 100 9.18 20.42 20.92
C THR A 100 8.84 19.02 21.44
N PRO A 101 9.70 18.44 22.29
CA PRO A 101 9.43 17.15 22.91
C PRO A 101 8.10 17.14 23.68
N GLU A 102 7.71 18.26 24.30
CA GLU A 102 6.50 18.43 25.11
C GLU A 102 5.23 18.45 24.26
N GLU A 103 5.31 18.98 23.04
CA GLU A 103 4.20 18.99 22.08
C GLU A 103 3.93 17.60 21.53
N VAL A 104 4.98 16.82 21.24
CA VAL A 104 4.84 15.38 20.91
C VAL A 104 4.14 14.65 22.05
N ASP A 105 4.58 14.90 23.28
CA ASP A 105 4.01 14.31 24.48
C ASP A 105 2.54 14.66 24.69
N LYS A 106 2.18 15.92 24.45
CA LYS A 106 0.80 16.41 24.52
C LYS A 106 -0.08 15.75 23.45
N ALA A 107 0.44 15.61 22.23
CA ALA A 107 -0.26 14.96 21.13
C ALA A 107 -0.49 13.48 21.42
N MET A 108 0.54 12.74 21.87
CA MET A 108 0.44 11.34 22.26
C MET A 108 -0.53 11.13 23.43
N GLY A 109 -0.53 12.03 24.42
CA GLY A 109 -1.47 11.99 25.54
C GLY A 109 -2.92 12.32 25.15
N ALA A 110 -3.13 13.04 24.05
CA ALA A 110 -4.45 13.36 23.51
C ALA A 110 -5.00 12.27 22.56
N MET A 111 -4.21 11.25 22.22
CA MET A 111 -4.66 10.14 21.38
C MET A 111 -5.70 9.31 22.13
N ASN A 112 -6.87 9.14 21.51
CA ASN A 112 -7.89 8.26 22.04
C ASN A 112 -7.56 6.81 21.75
N ALA A 113 -7.96 5.93 22.68
CA ALA A 113 -7.84 4.51 22.44
C ALA A 113 -8.76 4.08 21.30
N THR A 114 -8.18 3.72 20.17
CA THR A 114 -8.92 3.17 19.04
C THR A 114 -9.40 1.76 19.40
N THR A 115 -10.71 1.54 19.32
CA THR A 115 -11.32 0.20 19.45
C THR A 115 -11.54 -0.44 18.08
N CYS A 116 -10.95 0.13 17.02
CA CYS A 116 -11.09 -0.35 15.66
C CYS A 116 -10.31 -1.67 15.49
N LEU A 117 -11.00 -2.75 15.11
CA LEU A 117 -10.40 -4.04 14.81
C LEU A 117 -9.42 -4.01 13.62
N LEU A 118 -9.48 -2.97 12.80
CA LEU A 118 -8.63 -2.77 11.63
C LEU A 118 -7.50 -1.76 11.87
N ASP A 119 -7.32 -1.29 13.11
CA ASP A 119 -6.21 -0.38 13.39
C ASP A 119 -4.87 -1.14 13.25
N PRO A 120 -3.96 -0.69 12.37
CA PRO A 120 -2.64 -1.31 12.20
C PRO A 120 -1.77 -1.23 13.46
N CYS A 121 -2.02 -0.28 14.36
CA CYS A 121 -1.27 -0.14 15.60
C CYS A 121 -2.19 0.29 16.75
N PRO A 122 -2.42 -0.58 17.75
CA PRO A 122 -3.21 -0.20 18.90
C PRO A 122 -2.58 0.99 19.64
N SER A 123 -3.36 2.04 19.83
CA SER A 123 -3.06 3.21 20.67
C SER A 123 -2.35 2.89 22.00
N TRP A 124 -2.73 1.82 22.71
CA TRP A 124 -2.06 1.43 23.97
C TRP A 124 -0.58 1.09 23.78
N LEU A 125 -0.20 0.53 22.62
CA LEU A 125 1.18 0.16 22.30
C LEU A 125 2.04 1.40 22.08
N VAL A 126 1.47 2.43 21.46
CA VAL A 126 2.08 3.76 21.28
C VAL A 126 2.30 4.41 22.65
N SER A 127 1.32 4.30 23.56
CA SER A 127 1.44 4.85 24.92
C SER A 127 2.50 4.17 25.78
N ILE A 128 2.67 2.85 25.68
CA ILE A 128 3.69 2.09 26.45
C ILE A 128 5.10 2.32 25.90
N SER A 129 5.23 2.58 24.59
CA SER A 129 6.51 2.83 23.94
C SER A 129 6.86 4.32 23.88
N ARG A 130 6.16 5.18 24.63
CA ARG A 130 6.25 6.64 24.54
C ARG A 130 7.66 7.17 24.75
N GLU A 131 8.37 6.68 25.76
CA GLU A 131 9.73 7.13 26.08
C GLU A 131 10.72 6.78 24.95
N VAL A 132 10.48 5.69 24.24
CA VAL A 132 11.31 5.21 23.13
C VAL A 132 10.94 5.92 21.82
N THR A 133 9.66 6.17 21.59
CA THR A 133 9.13 6.70 20.33
C THR A 133 9.16 8.23 20.26
N ARG A 134 9.15 8.94 21.41
CA ARG A 134 9.13 10.41 21.48
C ARG A 134 10.24 11.06 20.66
N GLY A 135 11.49 10.66 20.89
CA GLY A 135 12.65 11.24 20.19
C GLY A 135 12.65 10.93 18.69
N TRP A 136 12.20 9.73 18.32
CA TRP A 136 12.08 9.33 16.92
C TRP A 136 10.97 10.11 16.19
N LEU A 137 9.78 10.22 16.79
CA LEU A 137 8.67 11.00 16.24
C LEU A 137 9.04 12.47 16.07
N GLN A 138 9.70 13.05 17.07
CA GLN A 138 10.19 14.42 16.97
C GLN A 138 11.18 14.59 15.80
N ALA A 139 12.13 13.67 15.67
CA ALA A 139 13.13 13.73 14.60
C ALA A 139 12.49 13.59 13.20
N VAL A 140 11.49 12.71 13.04
CA VAL A 140 10.79 12.52 11.76
C VAL A 140 9.96 13.74 11.38
N VAL A 141 9.20 14.30 12.34
CA VAL A 141 8.35 15.47 12.11
C VAL A 141 9.20 16.69 11.75
N ASN A 142 10.34 16.89 12.43
CA ASN A 142 11.21 18.04 12.20
C ASN A 142 12.19 17.85 11.02
N ALA A 143 12.27 16.66 10.44
CA ALA A 143 13.08 16.37 9.25
C ALA A 143 12.27 16.42 7.93
N SER A 144 10.95 16.61 8.04
CA SER A 144 10.02 16.79 6.91
C SER A 144 9.90 18.27 6.55
#